data_AF-A0A519T1N7-F1
#
_entry.id   AF-A0A519T1N7-F1
#
_cell.length_a   1.000
_cell.length_b   1.000
_cell.length_c   1.000
_cell.angle_alpha   90.00
_cell.angle_beta   90.00
_cell.angle_gamma   90.00
#
_symmetry.space_group_name_H-M   'P 1'
#
loop_
_entity.id
_entity.type
_entity.pdbx_description
1 polymer ?
#
loop_
_entity_poly.entity_id
_entity_poly.type
_entity_poly.pdbx_seq_one_letter_code
_entity_poly.pdbx_strand_id
1 'polypeptide(L)' 'ELWACTTCNACVESCPVNINPLESIIEMRRFLVLEESAAPNSLNIMFSNIENNGAPWAFSPSDRLNWADELYMAEKATVA' A
#
# COMPACT_ATOMS: atom_id res chain seq x y z
N GLU A 1 -10.10 15.57 4.03
CA GLU A 1 -10.09 14.88 5.34
C GLU A 1 -9.95 13.34 5.29
N LEU A 2 -10.82 12.54 4.65
CA LEU A 2 -10.77 11.05 4.77
C LEU A 2 -9.43 10.42 4.36
N TRP A 3 -8.81 10.89 3.27
CA TRP A 3 -7.50 10.40 2.79
C TRP A 3 -6.30 10.99 3.53
N ALA A 4 -6.52 11.94 4.45
CA ALA A 4 -5.45 12.51 5.29
C ALA A 4 -5.06 11.58 6.45
N CYS A 5 -5.93 10.64 6.85
CA CYS A 5 -5.62 9.66 7.87
C CYS A 5 -4.46 8.73 7.41
N THR A 6 -3.35 8.74 8.14
CA THR A 6 -2.17 7.92 7.85
C THR A 6 -2.19 6.55 8.55
N THR A 7 -3.35 6.16 9.09
CA THR A 7 -3.53 4.90 9.85
C THR A 7 -2.56 4.76 11.03
N CYS A 8 -2.22 5.86 11.71
CA CYS A 8 -1.25 5.89 12.80
C CYS A 8 -1.76 5.35 14.15
N ASN A 9 -3.03 4.94 14.24
CA ASN A 9 -3.70 4.40 15.43
C ASN A 9 -3.82 5.32 16.66
N ALA A 10 -3.23 6.51 16.65
CA ALA A 10 -3.23 7.42 17.80
C ALA A 10 -4.63 7.79 18.31
N CYS A 11 -5.62 7.95 17.41
CA CYS A 11 -6.99 8.28 17.82
C CYS A 11 -7.67 7.15 18.62
N VAL A 12 -7.39 5.89 18.29
CA VAL A 12 -7.92 4.70 18.99
C VAL A 12 -7.30 4.60 20.38
N GLU A 13 -5.98 4.77 20.48
CA GLU A 13 -5.25 4.71 21.75
C GLU A 13 -5.64 5.83 22.72
N SER A 14 -5.91 7.03 22.19
CA SER A 14 -6.31 8.17 23.01
C SER A 14 -7.77 8.10 23.50
N CYS A 15 -8.59 7.18 22.97
CA CYS A 15 -10.04 7.20 23.19
C CYS A 15 -10.43 6.67 24.59
N PRO A 16 -11.05 7.49 25.46
CA PRO A 16 -11.39 7.10 26.83
C PRO A 16 -12.59 6.13 26.92
N VAL A 17 -13.34 5.98 25.83
CA VAL A 17 -14.56 5.15 25.76
C VAL A 17 -14.41 4.00 24.76
N ASN A 18 -13.18 3.73 24.32
CA ASN A 18 -12.83 2.59 23.47
C ASN A 18 -13.61 2.54 22.13
N ILE A 19 -13.76 3.70 21.48
CA ILE A 19 -14.27 3.78 20.11
C ILE A 19 -13.10 3.55 19.15
N ASN A 20 -13.38 2.91 18.01
CA ASN A 20 -12.42 2.71 16.93
C ASN A 20 -12.80 3.50 15.67
N PRO A 21 -12.43 4.79 15.56
CA PRO A 21 -12.69 5.56 14.34
C PRO A 21 -11.88 5.06 13.14
N LEU A 22 -10.72 4.43 13.38
CA LEU A 22 -9.83 3.95 12.33
C LEU A 22 -10.54 2.91 11.45
N GLU A 23 -11.22 1.94 12.07
CA GLU A 23 -11.97 0.91 11.37
C GLU A 23 -13.06 1.52 10.46
N SER A 24 -13.88 2.42 10.99
CA SER A 24 -14.91 3.10 10.19
C SER A 24 -14.31 3.90 9.03
N ILE A 25 -13.16 4.55 9.22
CA ILE A 25 -12.45 5.26 8.15
C ILE A 25 -12.00 4.31 7.04
N ILE A 26 -11.50 3.12 7.38
CA ILE A 26 -11.09 2.12 6.40
C ILE A 26 -12.30 1.61 5.61
N GLU A 27 -13.43 1.35 6.27
CA GLU A 27 -14.67 0.93 5.58
C GLU A 27 -15.17 2.00 4.61
N MET A 28 -15.19 3.27 5.01
CA MET A 28 -15.56 4.37 4.10
C MET A 28 -14.61 4.44 2.89
N ARG A 29 -13.30 4.29 3.09
CA ARG A 29 -12.34 4.24 1.97
C ARG A 29 -12.61 3.07 1.05
N ARG A 30 -12.94 1.90 1.59
CA ARG A 30 -13.27 0.70 0.80
C ARG A 30 -14.50 0.94 -0.07
N PHE A 31 -15.56 1.50 0.51
CA PHE A 31 -16.78 1.87 -0.22
C PHE A 31 -16.49 2.86 -1.36
N LEU A 32 -15.69 3.90 -1.11
CA LEU A 32 -15.30 4.84 -2.17
C LEU A 32 -14.55 4.17 -3.32
N VAL A 33 -13.70 3.17 -3.04
CA VAL A 33 -12.90 2.49 -4.05
C VAL A 33 -13.73 1.46 -4.83
N LEU A 34 -14.45 0.58 -4.13
CA LEU A 34 -15.12 -0.57 -4.73
C LEU A 34 -16.52 -0.25 -5.28
N GLU A 35 -17.26 0.65 -4.64
CA GLU A 35 -18.64 0.97 -5.04
C GLU A 35 -18.72 2.27 -5.84
N GLU A 36 -18.09 3.35 -5.36
CA GLU A 36 -18.19 4.66 -6.03
C GLU A 36 -17.10 4.89 -7.10
N SER A 37 -16.10 4.01 -7.20
CA SER A 37 -14.93 4.18 -8.09
C SER A 37 -14.24 5.56 -7.93
N ALA A 38 -14.32 6.15 -6.74
CA ALA A 38 -13.86 7.51 -6.42
C ALA A 38 -12.48 7.53 -5.73
N ALA A 39 -11.60 6.60 -6.11
CA ALA A 39 -10.25 6.51 -5.57
C ALA A 39 -9.34 7.66 -6.08
N PRO A 40 -8.44 8.20 -5.24
CA PRO A 40 -7.39 9.12 -5.69
C PRO A 40 -6.56 8.53 -6.84
N ASN A 41 -6.19 9.38 -7.81
CA ASN A 41 -5.48 8.93 -9.01
C ASN A 41 -4.17 8.19 -8.72
N SER A 42 -3.42 8.61 -7.69
CA SER A 42 -2.19 7.92 -7.27
C SER A 42 -2.44 6.49 -6.80
N LEU A 43 -3.57 6.24 -6.15
CA LEU A 43 -3.96 4.89 -5.71
C LEU A 43 -4.44 4.05 -6.90
N ASN A 44 -5.14 4.63 -7.87
CA ASN A 44 -5.51 3.91 -9.09
C ASN A 44 -4.27 3.40 -9.85
N ILE A 45 -3.25 4.25 -10.01
CA ILE A 45 -1.97 3.85 -10.61
C ILE A 45 -1.34 2.70 -9.82
N MET A 46 -1.34 2.80 -8.49
CA MET A 46 -0.79 1.76 -7.63
C MET A 46 -1.58 0.44 -7.75
N PHE A 47 -2.91 0.47 -7.80
CA PHE A 47 -3.73 -0.72 -8.00
C PHE A 47 -3.43 -1.41 -9.34
N SER A 48 -3.34 -0.64 -10.43
CA SER A 48 -2.95 -1.19 -11.74
C SER A 48 -1.53 -1.79 -11.74
N ASN A 49 -0.58 -1.17 -11.04
CA ASN A 49 0.78 -1.73 -10.92
C ASN A 49 0.78 -3.04 -10.13
N ILE A 50 0.01 -3.13 -9.03
CA ILE A 50 -0.10 -4.36 -8.24
C ILE A 50 -0.71 -5.48 -9.07
N GLU A 51 -1.77 -5.20 -9.83
CA GLU A 51 -2.45 -6.19 -10.66
C GLU A 51 -1.53 -6.76 -11.76
N ASN A 52 -0.75 -5.90 -12.43
CA ASN A 52 0.07 -6.31 -13.56
C ASN A 52 1.45 -6.84 -13.16
N ASN A 53 2.11 -6.19 -12.19
CA ASN A 53 3.52 -6.45 -11.86
C ASN A 53 3.71 -7.11 -10.49
N GLY A 54 2.64 -7.27 -9.69
CA GLY A 54 2.74 -7.77 -8.32
C GLY A 54 3.48 -6.81 -7.37
N ALA A 55 3.70 -5.56 -7.78
CA ALA A 55 4.38 -4.54 -7.01
C ALA A 55 3.64 -3.19 -7.13
N PRO A 56 3.59 -2.36 -6.07
CA PRO A 56 2.99 -1.02 -6.12
C PRO A 56 3.66 -0.06 -7.11
N TRP A 57 4.92 -0.36 -7.46
CA TRP A 57 5.80 0.45 -8.28
C TRP A 57 5.86 -0.11 -9.70
N ALA A 58 5.98 0.76 -10.70
CA ALA A 58 6.05 0.39 -12.11
C ALA A 58 7.44 -0.10 -12.54
N PHE A 59 8.12 -0.89 -11.70
CA PHE A 59 9.42 -1.50 -12.02
C PHE A 59 9.25 -2.92 -12.52
N SER A 60 10.18 -3.36 -13.39
CA SER A 60 10.21 -4.74 -13.86
C SER A 60 10.55 -5.69 -12.69
N PRO A 61 9.92 -6.87 -12.59
CA PRO A 61 10.30 -7.89 -11.61
C PRO A 61 11.78 -8.31 -11.72
N SER A 62 12.37 -8.26 -12.92
CA SER A 62 13.81 -8.54 -13.14
C SER A 62 14.73 -7.62 -12.36
N ASP A 63 14.30 -6.39 -12.13
CA ASP A 63 15.13 -5.33 -11.57
C ASP A 63 15.05 -5.31 -10.03
N ARG A 64 14.21 -6.17 -9.44
CA ARG A 64 13.96 -6.25 -7.99
C ARG A 64 15.24 -6.45 -7.17
N LEU A 65 16.25 -7.12 -7.72
CA LEU A 65 17.50 -7.44 -7.03
C LEU A 65 18.64 -6.47 -7.35
N ASN A 66 18.44 -5.43 -8.16
CA ASN A 66 19.52 -4.51 -8.54
C ASN A 66 20.14 -3.79 -7.33
N TRP A 67 19.38 -3.52 -6.27
CA TRP A 67 19.91 -2.92 -5.03
C TRP A 67 20.91 -3.83 -4.29
N ALA A 68 20.88 -5.14 -4.58
CA ALA A 68 21.72 -6.13 -3.92
C ALA A 68 23.05 -6.37 -4.66
N ASP A 69 23.28 -5.74 -5.82
CA ASP A 69 24.48 -5.96 -6.64
C ASP A 69 25.78 -5.50 -5.97
N GLU A 70 25.67 -4.51 -5.09
CA GLU A 70 26.78 -3.98 -4.30
C GLU A 70 26.90 -4.65 -2.93
N LEU A 71 25.94 -5.51 -2.57
CA LEU A 71 25.97 -6.30 -1.34
C LEU A 71 26.53 -7.67 -1.69
N TYR A 72 27.35 -8.25 -0.81
CA TYR A 72 27.95 -9.58 -1.00
C TYR A 72 26.92 -10.72 -0.89
N MET A 73 25.86 -10.68 -1.70
CA MET A 73 24.85 -11.72 -1.82
C MET A 73 25.39 -12.79 -2.76
N ALA A 74 25.83 -13.91 -2.19
CA ALA A 74 26.47 -15.03 -2.88
C ALA A 74 25.56 -15.80 -3.87
N GLU A 75 24.36 -15.31 -4.17
CA GLU A 75 23.29 -16.09 -4.79
C GLU A 75 22.53 -15.35 -5.92
N LYS A 76 23.20 -14.49 -6.70
CA LYS A 76 22.58 -13.97 -7.94
C LYS A 76 22.51 -15.02 -9.07
N ALA A 77 22.88 -16.29 -8.81
CA ALA A 77 23.13 -17.31 -9.82
C ALA A 77 21.99 -18.33 -10.05
N THR A 78 20.87 -18.29 -9.33
CA THR A 78 19.86 -19.38 -9.38
C THR A 78 18.44 -18.96 -9.72
N VAL A 79 18.15 -17.68 -9.93
CA VAL A 79 16.78 -17.21 -10.23
C VAL A 79 16.79 -16.23 -11.40
N ALA A 80 17.02 -16.78 -12.59
CA ALA A 80 16.65 -16.20 -13.88
C ALA A 80 15.64 -17.13 -14.55
#